data_AF-A0A7S0UZL1-F1
#
_entry.id   AF-A0A7S0UZL1-F1
#
_cell.length_a   1.000
_cell.length_b   1.000
_cell.length_c   1.000
_cell.angle_alpha   90.00
_cell.angle_beta   90.00
_cell.angle_gamma   90.00
#
_symmetry.space_group_name_H-M   'P 1'
#
loop_
_entity.id
_entity.type
_entity.pdbx_description
1 polymer ?
#
loop_
_entity_poly.entity_id
_entity_poly.type
_entity_poly.pdbx_seq_one_letter_code
_entity_poly.pdbx_strand_id
1 'polypeptide(L)'
;GGGGMIGGGGERGSSGRNLPSTEGLRRAFQYALGSTVVCDSLDEARRVAFGRDATSSSSSSASASASASASAAEKGKRLKVVTKDGTMVSRSGLMTGGAATGEAARAARWDETALSRLAEEVQTHRDSLERLPTVWAIEEEERRLSSEARDASEELARIQAEDSAAAERENRLTVEQATVKNLVDSYAPSLAAAAAAVAALDARIQELTRQTDVSTDVVFAAFSARVGVSSIREWEEIERKFQKEVGEKRIHLTAAMTRAAAQLALEKEGLKTLRRALETARQKGRDAAAERAVAEKAARKEEAAEKAAEERVKKALDEIAKAKLEIQKMETEIERERNAEGEAMAAYGKMKRAVLAAHGEVKLRLAQMRDVIVESRGVRGGG
;
A
#
# COMPACT_ATOMS: atom_id res chain seq x y z
N GLY A 1 58.03 -46.69 -39.19
CA GLY A 1 59.23 -47.55 -39.24
C GLY A 1 58.90 -48.67 -40.18
N GLY A 2 59.59 -48.82 -41.31
CA GLY A 2 60.89 -49.50 -41.39
C GLY A 2 60.63 -50.99 -41.26
N GLY A 3 60.81 -51.86 -42.24
CA GLY A 3 61.54 -51.86 -43.49
C GLY A 3 61.77 -53.34 -43.82
N GLY A 4 62.29 -53.64 -45.01
CA GLY A 4 62.82 -54.97 -45.31
C GLY A 4 62.15 -55.71 -46.46
N MET A 5 62.37 -55.22 -47.68
CA MET A 5 62.54 -56.09 -48.84
C MET A 5 63.66 -57.09 -48.56
N ILE A 6 63.48 -58.37 -48.88
CA ILE A 6 64.57 -59.17 -49.48
C ILE A 6 63.95 -60.07 -50.55
N GLY A 7 64.12 -59.65 -51.80
CA GLY A 7 64.13 -60.56 -52.94
C GLY A 7 65.43 -61.36 -52.94
N GLY A 8 65.37 -62.56 -53.49
CA GLY A 8 66.54 -63.41 -53.66
C GLY A 8 66.25 -64.48 -54.70
N GLY A 9 66.47 -64.14 -55.96
CA GLY A 9 66.64 -65.12 -57.02
C GLY A 9 67.83 -66.03 -56.72
N GLY A 10 67.68 -67.30 -57.02
CA GLY A 10 68.72 -68.31 -56.91
C GLY A 10 68.55 -69.30 -58.05
N GLU A 11 69.46 -69.21 -59.01
CA GLU A 11 69.52 -69.93 -60.26
C GLU A 11 69.43 -71.45 -60.10
N ARG A 12 68.75 -72.08 -61.05
CA ARG A 12 68.76 -73.53 -61.27
C ARG A 12 70.12 -73.94 -61.80
N GLY A 13 71.05 -74.22 -60.91
CA GLY A 13 72.24 -75.00 -61.22
C GLY A 13 71.87 -76.47 -61.36
N SER A 14 71.94 -77.00 -62.59
CA SER A 14 71.90 -78.44 -62.83
C SER A 14 73.14 -79.07 -62.19
N SER A 15 72.95 -79.78 -61.10
CA SER A 15 73.92 -80.75 -60.60
C SER A 15 73.22 -82.09 -60.52
N GLY A 16 73.76 -83.07 -61.24
CA GLY A 16 73.24 -84.43 -61.29
C GLY A 16 72.93 -84.95 -59.90
N ARG A 17 71.79 -85.61 -59.79
CA ARG A 17 71.35 -86.33 -58.59
C ARG A 17 72.44 -87.35 -58.23
N ASN A 18 73.36 -86.98 -57.35
CA ASN A 18 74.12 -87.94 -56.56
C ASN A 18 73.10 -88.61 -55.64
N LEU A 19 72.48 -89.68 -56.14
CA LEU A 19 71.72 -90.61 -55.31
C LEU A 19 72.63 -90.99 -54.13
N PRO A 20 72.17 -90.81 -52.88
CA PRO A 20 73.00 -91.10 -51.71
C PRO A 20 73.50 -92.54 -51.83
N SER A 21 74.81 -92.75 -51.62
CA SER A 21 75.39 -94.08 -51.69
C SER A 21 74.58 -95.04 -50.82
N THR A 22 74.50 -96.31 -51.21
CA THR A 22 73.78 -97.36 -50.45
C THR A 22 74.21 -97.38 -48.98
N GLU A 23 75.45 -96.96 -48.71
CA GLU A 23 75.99 -96.81 -47.36
C GLU A 23 75.48 -95.57 -46.62
N GLY A 24 75.30 -94.43 -47.29
CA GLY A 24 74.69 -93.23 -46.72
C GLY A 24 73.22 -93.43 -46.35
N LEU A 25 72.45 -94.11 -47.21
CA LEU A 25 71.07 -94.53 -46.90
C LEU A 25 71.05 -95.51 -45.73
N ARG A 26 71.96 -96.49 -45.69
CA ARG A 26 72.04 -97.45 -44.59
C ARG A 26 72.33 -96.76 -43.25
N ARG A 27 73.21 -95.76 -43.21
CA ARG A 27 73.46 -94.96 -41.99
C ARG A 27 72.25 -94.10 -41.60
N ALA A 28 71.53 -93.53 -42.56
CA ALA A 28 70.29 -92.79 -42.30
C ALA A 28 69.18 -93.69 -41.73
N PHE A 29 68.99 -94.89 -42.28
CA PHE A 29 68.08 -95.90 -41.74
C PHE A 29 68.53 -96.42 -40.38
N GLN A 30 69.84 -96.60 -40.15
CA GLN A 30 70.35 -97.00 -38.85
C GLN A 30 70.17 -95.89 -37.79
N TYR A 31 70.25 -94.61 -38.18
CA TYR A 31 69.94 -93.50 -37.28
C TYR A 31 68.44 -93.41 -36.98
N ALA A 32 67.58 -93.52 -37.99
CA ALA A 32 66.13 -93.39 -37.85
C ALA A 32 65.47 -94.62 -37.20
N LEU A 33 65.93 -95.83 -37.56
CA LEU A 33 65.28 -97.10 -37.22
C LEU A 33 66.17 -98.08 -36.43
N GLY A 34 67.47 -97.82 -36.27
CA GLY A 34 68.44 -98.81 -35.79
C GLY A 34 68.28 -99.28 -34.34
N SER A 35 67.29 -98.78 -33.59
CA SER A 35 66.92 -99.28 -32.26
C SER A 35 65.41 -99.51 -32.10
N THR A 36 64.70 -99.66 -33.22
CA THR A 36 63.25 -99.88 -33.26
C THR A 36 62.92 -101.35 -33.42
N VAL A 37 62.09 -101.88 -32.53
CA VAL A 37 61.54 -103.24 -32.66
C VAL A 37 60.03 -103.13 -32.87
N VAL A 38 59.49 -103.98 -33.74
CA VAL A 38 58.05 -104.09 -33.97
C VAL A 38 57.54 -105.31 -33.23
N CYS A 39 56.46 -105.15 -32.47
CA CYS A 39 55.80 -106.22 -31.72
C CYS A 39 54.33 -106.33 -32.12
N ASP A 40 53.74 -107.50 -31.91
CA ASP A 40 52.36 -107.76 -32.31
C ASP A 40 51.35 -107.24 -31.28
N SER A 41 51.73 -107.19 -30.01
CA SER A 41 50.86 -106.73 -28.91
C SER A 41 51.55 -105.74 -27.98
N LEU A 42 50.75 -104.95 -27.25
CA LEU A 42 51.24 -104.00 -26.25
C LEU A 42 51.98 -104.69 -25.09
N ASP A 43 51.53 -105.88 -24.70
CA ASP A 43 52.14 -106.66 -23.61
C ASP A 43 53.49 -107.25 -24.01
N GLU A 44 53.64 -107.60 -25.29
CA GLU A 44 54.91 -107.97 -25.87
C GLU A 44 55.83 -106.76 -26.01
N ALA A 45 55.29 -105.62 -26.47
CA ALA A 45 56.06 -104.39 -26.60
C ALA A 45 56.62 -103.88 -25.26
N ARG A 46 55.84 -104.00 -24.17
CA ARG A 46 56.30 -103.71 -22.79
C ARG A 46 57.42 -104.65 -22.35
N ARG A 47 57.27 -105.95 -22.61
CA ARG A 47 58.30 -106.96 -22.28
C ARG A 47 59.60 -106.70 -23.03
N VAL A 48 59.53 -106.37 -24.32
CA VAL A 48 60.71 -106.11 -25.16
C VAL A 48 61.36 -104.76 -24.83
N ALA A 49 60.57 -103.73 -24.52
CA ALA A 49 61.10 -102.40 -24.19
C ALA A 49 61.82 -102.35 -22.82
N PHE A 50 61.32 -103.10 -21.82
CA PHE A 50 61.76 -102.99 -20.43
C PHE A 50 62.43 -104.24 -19.83
N GLY A 51 62.40 -105.39 -20.49
CA GLY A 51 63.00 -106.63 -19.97
C GLY A 51 62.18 -107.28 -18.84
N ARG A 52 62.54 -108.50 -18.45
CA ARG A 52 61.74 -109.42 -17.60
C ARG A 52 61.68 -109.06 -16.11
N ASP A 53 61.56 -107.77 -15.77
CA ASP A 53 61.46 -107.27 -14.38
C ASP A 53 60.36 -106.21 -14.19
N ALA A 54 59.24 -106.34 -14.90
CA ALA A 54 58.07 -105.46 -14.74
C ALA A 54 56.77 -106.24 -14.47
N THR A 55 56.84 -107.34 -13.70
CA THR A 55 55.66 -108.09 -13.24
C THR A 55 55.55 -108.04 -11.72
N SER A 56 54.95 -106.98 -11.19
CA SER A 56 54.23 -107.03 -9.92
C SER A 56 53.08 -106.01 -9.91
N SER A 57 51.93 -106.39 -10.47
CA SER A 57 50.59 -106.16 -9.90
C SER A 57 49.48 -106.52 -10.92
N SER A 58 48.48 -107.26 -10.42
CA SER A 58 47.18 -107.65 -11.02
C SER A 58 47.21 -108.60 -12.24
N SER A 59 47.04 -109.93 -12.05
CA SER A 59 45.77 -110.70 -12.16
C SER A 59 45.20 -110.71 -13.59
N SER A 60 44.95 -111.81 -14.31
CA SER A 60 44.68 -113.22 -13.97
C SER A 60 44.65 -114.07 -15.25
N SER A 61 44.81 -115.39 -15.08
CA SER A 61 44.40 -116.52 -15.95
C SER A 61 45.02 -116.70 -17.35
N ALA A 62 46.09 -117.51 -17.37
CA ALA A 62 46.33 -118.69 -18.21
C ALA A 62 45.76 -118.77 -19.64
N SER A 63 46.65 -118.95 -20.63
CA SER A 63 46.92 -120.27 -21.20
C SER A 63 48.21 -120.23 -22.02
N ALA A 64 49.02 -121.28 -21.91
CA ALA A 64 50.29 -121.43 -22.57
C ALA A 64 50.12 -121.89 -24.03
N SER A 65 50.87 -121.28 -24.94
CA SER A 65 51.48 -122.00 -26.06
C SER A 65 52.80 -121.33 -26.42
N ALA A 66 53.87 -122.04 -26.13
CA ALA A 66 55.22 -121.65 -26.47
C ALA A 66 55.46 -121.84 -27.98
N SER A 67 55.99 -120.80 -28.63
CA SER A 67 56.91 -120.96 -29.76
C SER A 67 57.94 -119.84 -29.67
N ALA A 68 59.09 -120.20 -29.11
CA ALA A 68 60.25 -119.34 -28.97
C ALA A 68 60.93 -119.14 -30.33
N SER A 69 61.24 -117.88 -30.67
CA SER A 69 62.47 -117.53 -31.38
C SER A 69 62.73 -116.02 -31.27
N ALA A 70 63.04 -115.54 -30.07
CA ALA A 70 63.70 -114.25 -29.89
C ALA A 70 64.97 -114.50 -29.08
N SER A 71 66.07 -114.66 -29.83
CA SER A 71 67.43 -114.73 -29.31
C SER A 71 67.70 -113.55 -28.36
N ALA A 72 68.03 -113.89 -27.12
CA ALA A 72 68.87 -113.16 -26.18
C ALA A 72 69.03 -111.64 -26.47
N ALA A 73 68.06 -110.84 -26.01
CA ALA A 73 68.31 -109.42 -25.78
C ALA A 73 69.15 -109.27 -24.50
N GLU A 74 70.42 -109.00 -24.74
CA GLU A 74 71.47 -108.55 -23.83
C GLU A 74 70.93 -107.65 -22.69
N LYS A 75 71.25 -108.02 -21.44
CA LYS A 75 70.86 -107.31 -20.21
C LYS A 75 71.21 -105.81 -20.30
N GLY A 76 70.18 -104.95 -20.35
CA GLY A 76 70.29 -103.53 -19.96
C GLY A 76 70.01 -102.45 -21.03
N LYS A 77 69.71 -102.77 -22.28
CA LYS A 77 69.41 -101.75 -23.32
C LYS A 77 67.91 -101.59 -23.56
N ARG A 78 67.33 -100.47 -23.11
CA ARG A 78 65.96 -100.06 -23.48
C ARG A 78 65.87 -99.81 -24.98
N LEU A 79 64.88 -100.40 -25.64
CA LEU A 79 64.64 -100.27 -27.09
C LEU A 79 63.39 -99.40 -27.33
N LYS A 80 63.34 -98.77 -28.51
CA LYS A 80 62.11 -98.12 -28.99
C LYS A 80 61.23 -99.22 -29.57
N VAL A 81 60.01 -99.37 -29.08
CA VAL A 81 59.13 -100.46 -29.53
C VAL A 81 57.85 -99.89 -30.10
N VAL A 82 57.40 -100.40 -31.24
CA VAL A 82 56.17 -99.98 -31.91
C VAL A 82 55.28 -101.20 -32.07
N THR A 83 54.03 -101.14 -31.62
CA THR A 83 53.05 -102.21 -31.89
C THR A 83 52.46 -102.04 -33.29
N LYS A 84 51.97 -103.14 -33.88
CA LYS A 84 51.18 -103.06 -35.13
C LYS A 84 50.00 -102.07 -35.06
N ASP A 85 49.44 -101.88 -33.87
CA ASP A 85 48.33 -100.94 -33.61
C ASP A 85 48.77 -99.46 -33.55
N GLY A 86 50.06 -99.14 -33.79
CA GLY A 86 50.57 -97.78 -33.82
C GLY A 86 50.90 -97.18 -32.46
N THR A 87 50.85 -97.98 -31.38
CA THR A 87 51.32 -97.54 -30.05
C THR A 87 52.84 -97.64 -30.01
N MET A 88 53.51 -96.54 -29.70
CA MET A 88 54.96 -96.48 -29.60
C MET A 88 55.39 -96.29 -28.14
N VAL A 89 56.27 -97.19 -27.68
CA VAL A 89 56.99 -97.09 -26.42
C VAL A 89 58.37 -96.52 -26.71
N SER A 90 58.60 -95.28 -26.30
CA SER A 90 59.90 -94.64 -26.46
C SER A 90 60.93 -95.21 -25.46
N ARG A 91 62.21 -94.99 -25.75
CA ARG A 91 63.32 -95.41 -24.86
C ARG A 91 63.27 -94.74 -23.48
N SER A 92 62.67 -93.55 -23.38
CA SER A 92 62.48 -92.83 -22.11
C SER A 92 61.31 -93.38 -21.27
N GLY A 93 60.53 -94.31 -21.82
CA GLY A 93 59.33 -94.87 -21.18
C GLY A 93 58.06 -94.06 -21.45
N LEU A 94 58.11 -93.06 -22.33
CA LEU A 94 56.92 -92.37 -22.81
C LEU A 94 56.18 -93.28 -23.79
N MET A 95 54.97 -93.68 -23.41
CA MET A 95 54.06 -94.45 -24.26
C MET A 95 53.14 -93.45 -24.98
N THR A 96 53.22 -93.39 -26.31
CA THR A 96 52.22 -92.65 -27.09
C THR A 96 50.99 -93.54 -27.23
N GLY A 97 50.04 -93.38 -26.31
CA GLY A 97 48.85 -94.22 -26.24
C GLY A 97 47.97 -93.89 -25.05
N GLY A 98 47.44 -92.65 -25.00
CA GLY A 98 46.41 -92.23 -24.06
C GLY A 98 45.10 -91.99 -24.81
N ALA A 99 44.11 -92.86 -24.58
CA ALA A 99 42.67 -92.67 -24.82
C ALA A 99 42.22 -91.96 -26.11
N ALA A 100 42.63 -92.47 -27.29
CA ALA A 100 41.83 -92.31 -28.50
C ALA A 100 42.08 -93.49 -29.45
N THR A 101 41.41 -94.61 -29.21
CA THR A 101 41.34 -95.79 -30.12
C THR A 101 40.59 -95.48 -31.43
N GLY A 102 40.78 -94.29 -31.99
CA GLY A 102 40.11 -93.79 -33.18
C GLY A 102 40.77 -92.55 -33.79
N GLU A 103 41.99 -92.17 -33.40
CA GLU A 103 42.62 -90.93 -33.89
C GLU A 103 42.98 -91.00 -35.39
N ALA A 104 43.40 -92.16 -35.91
CA ALA A 104 43.57 -92.38 -37.34
C ALA A 104 42.24 -92.38 -38.12
N ALA A 105 41.15 -92.86 -37.50
CA ALA A 105 39.81 -92.85 -38.09
C ALA A 105 39.13 -91.47 -37.98
N ARG A 106 39.51 -90.64 -37.01
CA ARG A 106 39.04 -89.25 -36.83
C ARG A 106 39.82 -88.25 -37.67
N ALA A 107 41.13 -88.43 -37.82
CA ALA A 107 41.96 -87.58 -38.67
C ALA A 107 41.55 -87.63 -40.16
N ALA A 108 41.00 -88.76 -40.61
CA ALA A 108 40.52 -88.96 -41.98
C ALA A 108 39.04 -88.57 -42.21
N ARG A 109 38.35 -88.01 -41.20
CA ARG A 109 36.92 -87.69 -41.25
C ARG A 109 36.64 -86.24 -40.89
N TRP A 110 37.27 -85.33 -41.63
CA TRP A 110 36.74 -83.98 -41.78
C TRP A 110 35.75 -84.04 -42.95
N ASP A 111 34.48 -84.24 -42.63
CA ASP A 111 33.41 -84.19 -43.62
C ASP A 111 33.15 -82.73 -43.97
N GLU A 112 33.39 -82.34 -45.23
CA GLU A 112 33.19 -80.97 -45.73
C GLU A 112 31.76 -80.48 -45.45
N THR A 113 30.79 -81.39 -45.43
CA THR A 113 29.39 -81.07 -45.09
C THR A 113 29.20 -80.74 -43.61
N ALA A 114 29.89 -81.46 -42.71
CA ALA A 114 29.87 -81.17 -41.28
C ALA A 114 30.60 -79.86 -40.96
N LEU A 115 31.69 -79.56 -41.68
CA LEU A 115 32.42 -78.30 -41.55
C LEU A 115 31.56 -77.10 -42.02
N SER A 116 30.87 -77.25 -43.15
CA SER A 116 29.97 -76.23 -43.70
C SER A 116 28.79 -75.97 -42.76
N ARG A 117 28.17 -77.03 -42.21
CA ARG A 117 27.09 -76.91 -41.21
C ARG A 117 27.55 -76.20 -39.95
N LEU A 118 28.77 -76.52 -39.46
CA LEU A 118 29.34 -75.84 -38.30
C LEU A 118 29.64 -74.37 -38.59
N ALA A 119 30.10 -74.04 -39.81
CA ALA A 119 30.33 -72.66 -40.21
C ALA A 119 29.02 -71.85 -40.27
N GLU A 120 27.94 -72.45 -40.79
CA GLU A 120 26.59 -71.88 -40.75
C GLU A 120 26.10 -71.68 -39.31
N GLU A 121 26.22 -72.70 -38.45
CA GLU A 121 25.88 -72.59 -37.02
C GLU A 121 26.65 -71.45 -36.35
N VAL A 122 27.97 -71.34 -36.59
CA VAL A 122 28.79 -70.24 -36.07
C VAL A 122 28.32 -68.88 -36.61
N GLN A 123 27.98 -68.78 -37.89
CA GLN A 123 27.49 -67.51 -38.46
C GLN A 123 26.12 -67.15 -37.87
N THR A 124 25.20 -68.11 -37.75
CA THR A 124 23.88 -67.86 -37.12
C THR A 124 24.03 -67.41 -35.66
N HIS A 125 24.99 -67.96 -34.92
CA HIS A 125 25.29 -67.51 -33.56
C HIS A 125 25.91 -66.12 -33.52
N ARG A 126 26.77 -65.77 -34.48
CA ARG A 126 27.32 -64.40 -34.61
C ARG A 126 26.23 -63.39 -34.95
N ASP A 127 25.38 -63.69 -35.94
CA ASP A 127 24.26 -62.85 -36.32
C ASP A 127 23.28 -62.69 -35.13
N SER A 128 23.06 -63.76 -34.36
CA SER A 128 22.23 -63.71 -33.15
C SER A 128 22.85 -62.84 -32.06
N LEU A 129 24.18 -62.86 -31.90
CA LEU A 129 24.89 -62.01 -30.94
C LEU A 129 24.86 -60.54 -31.35
N GLU A 130 24.98 -60.23 -32.64
CA GLU A 130 24.91 -58.86 -33.17
C GLU A 130 23.49 -58.28 -33.11
N ARG A 131 22.46 -59.12 -33.19
CA ARG A 131 21.06 -58.71 -33.00
C ARG A 131 20.71 -58.35 -31.56
N LEU A 132 21.51 -58.80 -30.58
CA LEU A 132 21.26 -58.44 -29.19
C LEU A 132 21.60 -56.96 -28.98
N PRO A 133 20.74 -56.22 -28.26
CA PRO A 133 21.04 -54.83 -27.93
C PRO A 133 22.31 -54.73 -27.09
N THR A 134 23.00 -53.61 -27.21
CA THR A 134 24.15 -53.33 -26.37
C THR A 134 23.72 -53.26 -24.90
N VAL A 135 24.62 -53.63 -23.99
CA VAL A 135 24.36 -53.57 -22.54
C VAL A 135 23.88 -52.16 -22.13
N TRP A 136 24.50 -51.12 -22.71
CA TRP A 136 24.09 -49.74 -22.48
C TRP A 136 22.63 -49.44 -22.90
N ALA A 137 22.18 -49.99 -24.04
CA ALA A 137 20.78 -49.80 -24.47
C ALA A 137 19.79 -50.51 -23.55
N ILE A 138 20.16 -51.68 -23.01
CA ILE A 138 19.36 -52.39 -22.00
C ILE A 138 19.32 -51.59 -20.69
N GLU A 139 20.46 -51.10 -20.21
CA GLU A 139 20.54 -50.31 -18.96
C GLU A 139 19.77 -48.99 -19.04
N GLU A 140 19.78 -48.33 -20.21
CA GLU A 140 19.01 -47.10 -20.41
C GLU A 140 17.51 -47.38 -20.41
N GLU A 141 17.07 -48.45 -21.09
CA GLU A 141 15.68 -48.85 -21.11
C GLU A 141 15.20 -49.33 -19.72
N GLU A 142 16.04 -50.07 -18.98
CA GLU A 142 15.76 -50.44 -17.59
C GLU A 142 15.65 -49.20 -16.70
N ARG A 143 16.53 -48.22 -16.86
CA ARG A 143 16.46 -46.97 -16.09
C ARG A 143 15.18 -46.20 -16.40
N ARG A 144 14.80 -46.10 -17.68
CA ARG A 144 13.55 -45.47 -18.13
C ARG A 144 12.32 -46.16 -17.53
N LEU A 145 12.23 -47.48 -17.68
CA LEU A 145 11.12 -48.27 -17.14
C LEU A 145 11.08 -48.22 -15.60
N SER A 146 12.24 -48.19 -14.93
CA SER A 146 12.33 -48.05 -13.48
C SER A 146 11.85 -46.67 -13.01
N SER A 147 12.19 -45.60 -13.72
CA SER A 147 11.63 -44.28 -13.43
C SER A 147 10.12 -44.23 -13.65
N GLU A 148 9.61 -44.80 -14.75
CA GLU A 148 8.17 -44.84 -15.02
C GLU A 148 7.41 -45.66 -13.99
N ALA A 149 7.95 -46.81 -13.57
CA ALA A 149 7.38 -47.62 -12.52
C ALA A 149 7.36 -46.89 -11.17
N ARG A 150 8.42 -46.12 -10.87
CA ARG A 150 8.49 -45.31 -9.67
C ARG A 150 7.43 -44.20 -9.70
N ASP A 151 7.34 -43.44 -10.77
CA ASP A 151 6.37 -42.35 -10.91
C ASP A 151 4.94 -42.88 -10.80
N ALA A 152 4.64 -44.00 -11.47
CA ALA A 152 3.34 -44.66 -11.35
C ALA A 152 3.04 -45.13 -9.92
N SER A 153 4.05 -45.61 -9.19
CA SER A 153 3.89 -46.03 -7.78
C SER A 153 3.65 -44.85 -6.84
N GLU A 154 4.31 -43.71 -7.07
CA GLU A 154 4.10 -42.48 -6.29
C GLU A 154 2.72 -41.90 -6.58
N GLU A 155 2.27 -41.91 -7.83
CA GLU A 155 0.92 -41.49 -8.20
C GLU A 155 -0.16 -42.40 -7.58
N LEU A 156 0.03 -43.72 -7.62
CA LEU A 156 -0.89 -44.67 -6.97
C LEU A 156 -0.98 -44.42 -5.47
N ALA A 157 0.15 -44.22 -4.80
CA ALA A 157 0.19 -43.92 -3.36
C ALA A 157 -0.54 -42.61 -3.02
N ARG A 158 -0.38 -41.58 -3.86
CA ARG A 158 -1.13 -40.32 -3.71
C ARG A 158 -2.63 -40.54 -3.84
N ILE A 159 -3.08 -41.25 -4.87
CA ILE A 159 -4.50 -41.51 -5.10
C ILE A 159 -5.10 -42.32 -3.94
N GLN A 160 -4.37 -43.32 -3.41
CA GLN A 160 -4.82 -44.10 -2.25
C GLN A 160 -4.94 -43.24 -0.98
N ALA A 161 -4.03 -42.29 -0.76
CA ALA A 161 -4.12 -41.35 0.35
C ALA A 161 -5.32 -40.38 0.18
N GLU A 162 -5.59 -39.94 -1.04
CA GLU A 162 -6.75 -39.09 -1.34
C GLU A 162 -8.07 -39.84 -1.15
N ASP A 163 -8.15 -41.10 -1.60
CA ASP A 163 -9.33 -41.95 -1.49
C ASP A 163 -9.66 -42.29 -0.03
N SER A 164 -8.65 -42.68 0.77
CA SER A 164 -8.83 -42.90 2.21
C SER A 164 -9.28 -41.63 2.94
N ALA A 165 -8.69 -40.48 2.63
CA ALA A 165 -9.13 -39.19 3.19
C ALA A 165 -10.56 -38.82 2.73
N ALA A 166 -10.95 -39.17 1.50
CA ALA A 166 -12.31 -38.96 1.02
C ALA A 166 -13.32 -39.84 1.78
N ALA A 167 -13.01 -41.12 1.98
CA ALA A 167 -13.83 -42.05 2.74
C ALA A 167 -14.01 -41.61 4.21
N GLU A 168 -12.97 -41.09 4.86
CA GLU A 168 -13.08 -40.52 6.21
C GLU A 168 -14.01 -39.30 6.25
N ARG A 169 -13.91 -38.40 5.26
CA ARG A 169 -14.81 -37.25 5.16
C ARG A 169 -16.25 -37.68 4.92
N GLU A 170 -16.47 -38.66 4.06
CA GLU A 170 -17.80 -39.21 3.79
C GLU A 170 -18.42 -39.78 5.07
N ASN A 171 -17.69 -40.64 5.79
CA ASN A 171 -18.17 -41.21 7.04
C ASN A 171 -18.52 -40.14 8.08
N ARG A 172 -17.68 -39.10 8.21
CA ARG A 172 -17.97 -37.97 9.09
C ARG A 172 -19.26 -37.26 8.70
N LEU A 173 -19.45 -36.97 7.42
CA LEU A 173 -20.67 -36.32 6.92
C LEU A 173 -21.90 -37.19 7.10
N THR A 174 -21.80 -38.51 6.94
CA THR A 174 -22.91 -39.44 7.19
C THR A 174 -23.32 -39.42 8.66
N VAL A 175 -22.35 -39.41 9.59
CA VAL A 175 -22.63 -39.29 11.03
C VAL A 175 -23.26 -37.94 11.35
N GLU A 176 -22.73 -36.84 10.81
CA GLU A 176 -23.31 -35.49 10.98
C GLU A 176 -24.74 -35.41 10.43
N GLN A 177 -25.01 -36.01 9.27
CA GLN A 177 -26.35 -36.07 8.70
C GLN A 177 -27.32 -36.84 9.60
N ALA A 178 -26.88 -37.98 10.15
CA ALA A 178 -27.68 -38.77 11.08
C ALA A 178 -27.98 -38.02 12.38
N THR A 179 -27.00 -37.30 12.95
CA THR A 179 -27.22 -36.50 14.17
C THR A 179 -28.19 -35.35 13.94
N VAL A 180 -28.05 -34.62 12.83
CA VAL A 180 -29.00 -33.56 12.45
C VAL A 180 -30.40 -34.11 12.27
N LYS A 181 -30.55 -35.25 11.58
CA LYS A 181 -31.85 -35.89 11.40
C LYS A 181 -32.49 -36.28 12.74
N ASN A 182 -31.72 -36.90 13.63
CA ASN A 182 -32.20 -37.26 14.98
C ASN A 182 -32.62 -36.01 15.79
N LEU A 183 -31.90 -34.90 15.66
CA LEU A 183 -32.28 -33.65 16.30
C LEU A 183 -33.60 -33.12 15.74
N VAL A 184 -33.77 -33.08 14.42
CA VAL A 184 -35.03 -32.67 13.78
C VAL A 184 -36.19 -33.53 14.26
N ASP A 185 -36.03 -34.85 14.26
CA ASP A 185 -37.05 -35.79 14.70
C ASP A 185 -37.39 -35.62 16.19
N SER A 186 -36.39 -35.25 17.02
CA SER A 186 -36.60 -34.96 18.44
C SER A 186 -37.36 -33.65 18.70
N TYR A 187 -37.16 -32.63 17.88
CA TYR A 187 -37.80 -31.32 18.03
C TYR A 187 -39.19 -31.24 17.37
N ALA A 188 -39.44 -32.03 16.34
CA ALA A 188 -40.72 -32.10 15.63
C ALA A 188 -41.95 -32.23 16.56
N PRO A 189 -42.00 -33.15 17.54
CA PRO A 189 -43.16 -33.28 18.42
C PRO A 189 -43.35 -32.06 19.33
N SER A 190 -42.25 -31.46 19.83
CA SER A 190 -42.30 -30.26 20.65
C SER A 190 -42.86 -29.06 19.87
N LEU A 191 -42.41 -28.90 18.62
CA LEU A 191 -42.92 -27.85 17.73
C LEU A 191 -44.41 -28.04 17.42
N ALA A 192 -44.84 -29.28 17.13
CA ALA A 192 -46.24 -29.59 16.89
C ALA A 192 -47.11 -29.32 18.13
N ALA A 193 -46.64 -29.68 19.32
CA ALA A 193 -47.34 -29.40 20.57
C ALA A 193 -47.45 -27.89 20.84
N ALA A 194 -46.38 -27.12 20.61
CA ALA A 194 -46.40 -25.67 20.75
C ALA A 194 -47.37 -25.00 19.76
N ALA A 195 -47.37 -25.43 18.50
CA ALA A 195 -48.30 -24.93 17.48
C ALA A 195 -49.76 -25.22 17.86
N ALA A 196 -50.06 -26.42 18.35
CA ALA A 196 -51.39 -26.78 18.84
C ALA A 196 -51.80 -25.93 20.05
N ALA A 197 -50.87 -25.65 20.97
CA ALA A 197 -51.13 -24.79 22.13
C ALA A 197 -51.44 -23.34 21.72
N VAL A 198 -50.68 -22.78 20.77
CA VAL A 198 -50.94 -21.43 20.22
C VAL A 198 -52.33 -21.37 19.59
N ALA A 199 -52.67 -22.33 18.73
CA ALA A 199 -53.99 -22.38 18.09
C ALA A 199 -55.13 -22.48 19.12
N ALA A 200 -54.94 -23.26 20.20
CA ALA A 200 -55.93 -23.37 21.27
C ALA A 200 -56.08 -22.06 22.06
N LEU A 201 -54.97 -21.35 22.33
CA LEU A 201 -54.98 -20.06 22.99
C LEU A 201 -55.65 -18.99 22.13
N ASP A 202 -55.37 -18.94 20.83
CA ASP A 202 -56.02 -18.02 19.89
C ASP A 202 -57.54 -18.24 19.85
N ALA A 203 -57.98 -19.50 19.77
CA ALA A 203 -59.39 -19.83 19.85
C ALA A 203 -60.01 -19.37 21.19
N ARG A 204 -59.28 -19.52 22.30
CA ARG A 204 -59.75 -19.07 23.61
C ARG A 204 -59.83 -17.55 23.71
N ILE A 205 -58.86 -16.82 23.16
CA ILE A 205 -58.85 -15.36 23.09
C ILE A 205 -60.06 -14.89 22.28
N GLN A 206 -60.30 -15.47 21.10
CA GLN A 206 -61.45 -15.10 20.26
C GLN A 206 -62.79 -15.31 20.99
N GLU A 207 -62.95 -16.43 21.69
CA GLU A 207 -64.18 -16.67 22.46
C GLU A 207 -64.32 -15.68 23.63
N LEU A 208 -63.24 -15.38 24.37
CA LEU A 208 -63.29 -14.40 25.46
C LEU A 208 -63.56 -12.98 24.95
N THR A 209 -62.97 -12.60 23.81
CA THR A 209 -63.27 -11.34 23.13
C THR A 209 -64.75 -11.28 22.77
N ARG A 210 -65.31 -12.34 22.15
CA ARG A 210 -66.73 -12.40 21.81
C ARG A 210 -67.64 -12.30 23.04
N GLN A 211 -67.27 -12.93 24.16
CA GLN A 211 -68.02 -12.82 25.41
C GLN A 211 -67.97 -11.41 25.99
N THR A 212 -66.79 -10.80 25.98
CA THR A 212 -66.58 -9.42 26.42
C THR A 212 -67.40 -8.47 25.57
N ASP A 213 -67.36 -8.62 24.26
CA ASP A 213 -68.11 -7.90 23.26
C ASP A 213 -69.62 -7.93 23.53
N VAL A 214 -70.18 -9.13 23.71
CA VAL A 214 -71.60 -9.31 24.05
C VAL A 214 -71.95 -8.63 25.38
N SER A 215 -71.12 -8.83 26.41
CA SER A 215 -71.36 -8.20 27.72
C SER A 215 -71.30 -6.67 27.66
N THR A 216 -70.39 -6.15 26.84
CA THR A 216 -70.19 -4.72 26.61
C THR A 216 -71.41 -4.13 25.89
N ASP A 217 -71.92 -4.80 24.85
CA ASP A 217 -73.12 -4.37 24.15
C ASP A 217 -74.35 -4.32 25.08
N VAL A 218 -74.49 -5.28 26.02
CA VAL A 218 -75.58 -5.28 27.01
C VAL A 218 -75.47 -4.10 27.96
N VAL A 219 -74.29 -3.85 28.52
CA VAL A 219 -74.07 -2.74 29.47
C VAL A 219 -74.32 -1.38 28.80
N PHE A 220 -73.91 -1.23 27.55
CA PHE A 220 -74.03 0.03 26.82
C PHE A 220 -75.29 0.14 25.94
N ALA A 221 -76.19 -0.84 25.95
CA ALA A 221 -77.39 -0.85 25.08
C ALA A 221 -78.22 0.43 25.17
N ALA A 222 -78.45 0.93 26.39
CA ALA A 222 -79.20 2.18 26.60
C ALA A 222 -78.47 3.42 26.05
N PHE A 223 -77.14 3.44 26.13
CA PHE A 223 -76.32 4.50 25.55
C PHE A 223 -76.32 4.43 24.02
N SER A 224 -76.10 3.24 23.45
CA SER A 224 -76.11 3.00 22.01
C SER A 224 -77.45 3.39 21.38
N ALA A 225 -78.58 3.05 22.02
CA ALA A 225 -79.92 3.46 21.58
C ALA A 225 -80.12 4.99 21.64
N ARG A 226 -79.56 5.67 22.66
CA ARG A 226 -79.66 7.12 22.81
C ARG A 226 -78.84 7.87 21.77
N VAL A 227 -77.68 7.35 21.39
CA VAL A 227 -76.77 7.97 20.41
C VAL A 227 -77.11 7.55 18.97
N GLY A 228 -77.82 6.43 18.79
CA GLY A 228 -78.25 5.92 17.48
C GLY A 228 -77.18 5.08 16.77
N VAL A 229 -76.30 4.41 17.52
CA VAL A 229 -75.25 3.50 17.00
C VAL A 229 -75.59 2.04 17.30
N SER A 230 -75.10 1.10 16.49
CA SER A 230 -75.48 -0.32 16.65
C SER A 230 -74.78 -0.98 17.85
N SER A 231 -73.54 -0.58 18.13
CA SER A 231 -72.74 -1.00 19.30
C SER A 231 -71.87 0.17 19.76
N ILE A 232 -71.49 0.18 21.04
CA ILE A 232 -70.53 1.14 21.60
C ILE A 232 -69.21 1.15 20.83
N ARG A 233 -68.83 0.03 20.19
CA ARG A 233 -67.60 -0.10 19.41
C ARG A 233 -67.55 0.77 18.16
N GLU A 234 -68.67 0.91 17.44
CA GLU A 234 -68.76 1.83 16.30
C GLU A 234 -68.54 3.28 16.75
N TRP A 235 -69.15 3.64 17.89
CA TRP A 235 -68.97 4.96 18.47
C TRP A 235 -67.53 5.19 18.93
N GLU A 236 -66.91 4.22 19.61
CA GLU A 236 -65.50 4.31 19.99
C GLU A 236 -64.58 4.41 18.77
N GLU A 237 -64.88 3.75 17.65
CA GLU A 237 -64.09 3.87 16.42
C GLU A 237 -64.24 5.26 15.78
N ILE A 238 -65.47 5.79 15.74
CA ILE A 238 -65.75 7.14 15.25
C ILE A 238 -65.05 8.17 16.14
N GLU A 239 -65.19 8.06 17.46
CA GLU A 239 -64.54 8.94 18.43
C GLU A 239 -63.02 8.82 18.33
N ARG A 240 -62.47 7.62 18.17
CA ARG A 240 -61.03 7.41 17.97
C ARG A 240 -60.52 8.07 16.69
N LYS A 241 -61.28 8.00 15.60
CA LYS A 241 -60.95 8.71 14.34
C LYS A 241 -61.04 10.22 14.54
N PHE A 242 -62.09 10.72 15.19
CA PHE A 242 -62.24 12.12 15.52
C PHE A 242 -61.09 12.65 16.38
N GLN A 243 -60.70 11.94 17.44
CA GLN A 243 -59.57 12.31 18.30
C GLN A 243 -58.24 12.31 17.53
N LYS A 244 -58.03 11.38 16.59
CA LYS A 244 -56.86 11.41 15.70
C LYS A 244 -56.86 12.65 14.82
N GLU A 245 -57.97 12.95 14.15
CA GLU A 245 -58.08 14.14 13.30
C GLU A 245 -57.91 15.45 14.09
N VAL A 246 -58.51 15.55 15.27
CA VAL A 246 -58.33 16.71 16.16
C VAL A 246 -56.88 16.81 16.62
N GLY A 247 -56.26 15.68 16.97
CA GLY A 247 -54.84 15.61 17.31
C GLY A 247 -53.94 16.12 16.18
N GLU A 248 -54.16 15.65 14.95
CA GLU A 248 -53.45 16.09 13.75
C GLU A 248 -53.65 17.59 13.49
N LYS A 249 -54.90 18.07 13.50
CA LYS A 249 -55.21 19.50 13.34
C LYS A 249 -54.54 20.34 14.43
N ARG A 250 -54.55 19.88 15.68
CA ARG A 250 -53.86 20.55 16.79
C ARG A 250 -52.36 20.61 16.58
N ILE A 251 -51.74 19.53 16.11
CA ILE A 251 -50.31 19.51 15.77
C ILE A 251 -50.02 20.54 14.67
N HIS A 252 -50.83 20.57 13.60
CA HIS A 252 -50.69 21.53 12.51
C HIS A 252 -50.84 22.99 12.97
N LEU A 253 -51.87 23.29 13.76
CA LEU A 253 -52.09 24.64 14.29
C LEU A 253 -50.99 25.06 15.26
N THR A 254 -50.54 24.15 16.12
CA THR A 254 -49.43 24.41 17.05
C THR A 254 -48.16 24.71 16.26
N ALA A 255 -47.84 23.93 15.23
CA ALA A 255 -46.69 24.17 14.36
C ALA A 255 -46.80 25.51 13.60
N ALA A 256 -48.00 25.89 13.15
CA ALA A 256 -48.24 27.19 12.53
C ALA A 256 -48.05 28.34 13.54
N MET A 257 -48.56 28.19 14.77
CA MET A 257 -48.39 29.17 15.84
C MET A 257 -46.92 29.33 16.23
N THR A 258 -46.17 28.24 16.36
CA THR A 258 -44.73 28.29 16.64
C THR A 258 -43.97 29.03 15.53
N ARG A 259 -44.28 28.77 14.26
CA ARG A 259 -43.69 29.50 13.13
C ARG A 259 -44.03 31.00 13.16
N ALA A 260 -45.29 31.35 13.39
CA ALA A 260 -45.72 32.75 13.49
C ALA A 260 -45.08 33.46 14.69
N ALA A 261 -44.97 32.78 15.84
CA ALA A 261 -44.30 33.31 17.02
C ALA A 261 -42.80 33.55 16.79
N ALA A 262 -42.13 32.62 16.10
CA ALA A 262 -40.73 32.77 15.71
C ALA A 262 -40.53 33.97 14.76
N GLN A 263 -41.41 34.12 13.75
CA GLN A 263 -41.36 35.28 12.85
C GLN A 263 -41.60 36.58 13.62
N LEU A 264 -42.60 36.63 14.50
CA LEU A 264 -42.88 37.81 15.31
C LEU A 264 -41.71 38.17 16.22
N ALA A 265 -41.00 37.18 16.79
CA ALA A 265 -39.82 37.41 17.60
C ALA A 265 -38.69 38.03 16.78
N LEU A 266 -38.45 37.53 15.56
CA LEU A 266 -37.48 38.09 14.63
C LEU A 266 -37.80 39.56 14.29
N GLU A 267 -39.05 39.85 13.90
CA GLU A 267 -39.50 41.20 13.56
C GLU A 267 -39.40 42.16 14.77
N LYS A 268 -39.76 41.69 15.97
CA LYS A 268 -39.63 42.47 17.20
C LYS A 268 -38.17 42.83 17.49
N GLU A 269 -37.24 41.89 17.33
CA GLU A 269 -35.82 42.19 17.52
C GLU A 269 -35.31 43.12 16.41
N GLY A 270 -35.74 42.95 15.15
CA GLY A 270 -35.46 43.86 14.05
C GLY A 270 -35.97 45.29 14.29
N LEU A 271 -37.17 45.45 14.82
CA LEU A 271 -37.71 46.77 15.21
C LEU A 271 -36.94 47.39 16.38
N LYS A 272 -36.50 46.57 17.34
CA LYS A 272 -35.73 47.03 18.49
C LYS A 272 -34.34 47.52 18.07
N THR A 273 -33.67 46.81 17.17
CA THR A 273 -32.38 47.27 16.61
C THR A 273 -32.56 48.54 15.80
N LEU A 274 -33.60 48.63 14.96
CA LEU A 274 -33.90 49.83 14.18
C LEU A 274 -34.24 51.03 15.09
N ARG A 275 -34.99 50.84 16.17
CA ARG A 275 -35.27 51.89 17.16
C ARG A 275 -33.99 52.40 17.83
N ARG A 276 -33.09 51.50 18.25
CA ARG A 276 -31.78 51.88 18.81
C ARG A 276 -30.94 52.65 17.78
N ALA A 277 -30.94 52.23 16.53
CA ALA A 277 -30.26 52.94 15.44
C ALA A 277 -30.87 54.34 15.22
N LEU A 278 -32.20 54.48 15.25
CA LEU A 278 -32.87 55.77 15.13
C LEU A 278 -32.58 56.69 16.33
N GLU A 279 -32.59 56.15 17.55
CA GLU A 279 -32.29 56.90 18.77
C GLU A 279 -30.85 57.41 18.78
N THR A 280 -29.90 56.56 18.42
CA THR A 280 -28.49 56.97 18.26
C THR A 280 -28.32 58.02 17.15
N ALA A 281 -29.02 57.89 16.02
CA ALA A 281 -29.01 58.91 14.97
C ALA A 281 -29.60 60.24 15.44
N ARG A 282 -30.72 60.21 16.18
CA ARG A 282 -31.32 61.41 16.80
C ARG A 282 -30.40 62.04 17.82
N GLN A 283 -29.70 61.23 18.63
CA GLN A 283 -28.72 61.74 19.59
C GLN A 283 -27.59 62.46 18.87
N LYS A 284 -26.97 61.82 17.87
CA LYS A 284 -25.96 62.46 17.02
C LYS A 284 -26.47 63.76 16.37
N GLY A 285 -27.73 63.77 15.93
CA GLY A 285 -28.36 64.98 15.38
C GLY A 285 -28.55 66.08 16.43
N ARG A 286 -28.94 65.74 17.65
CA ARG A 286 -29.05 66.69 18.78
C ARG A 286 -27.69 67.23 19.19
N ASP A 287 -26.69 66.37 19.29
CA ASP A 287 -25.32 66.76 19.63
C ASP A 287 -24.78 67.72 18.58
N ALA A 288 -24.93 67.39 17.29
CA ALA A 288 -24.55 68.28 16.19
C ALA A 288 -25.33 69.61 16.18
N ALA A 289 -26.63 69.60 16.53
CA ALA A 289 -27.41 70.83 16.64
C ALA A 289 -26.99 71.68 17.85
N ALA A 290 -26.64 71.07 18.97
CA ALA A 290 -26.12 71.75 20.15
C ALA A 290 -24.75 72.36 19.85
N GLU A 291 -23.84 71.63 19.20
CA GLU A 291 -22.56 72.14 18.72
C GLU A 291 -22.75 73.35 17.79
N ARG A 292 -23.67 73.25 16.81
CA ARG A 292 -24.02 74.37 15.92
C ARG A 292 -24.56 75.58 16.69
N ALA A 293 -25.44 75.37 17.67
CA ALA A 293 -26.00 76.46 18.47
C ALA A 293 -24.94 77.14 19.36
N VAL A 294 -23.99 76.38 19.90
CA VAL A 294 -22.83 76.93 20.63
C VAL A 294 -21.96 77.74 19.68
N ALA A 295 -21.66 77.22 18.49
CA ALA A 295 -20.90 77.93 17.46
C ALA A 295 -21.60 79.22 17.01
N GLU A 296 -22.92 79.20 16.80
CA GLU A 296 -23.69 80.39 16.42
C GLU A 296 -23.72 81.43 17.54
N LYS A 297 -23.89 81.02 18.80
CA LYS A 297 -23.82 81.94 19.95
C LYS A 297 -22.42 82.54 20.10
N ALA A 298 -21.36 81.79 19.84
CA ALA A 298 -20.00 82.31 19.83
C ALA A 298 -19.82 83.35 18.72
N ALA A 299 -20.25 83.04 17.49
CA ALA A 299 -20.22 83.97 16.36
C ALA A 299 -21.03 85.26 16.62
N ARG A 300 -22.24 85.16 17.19
CA ARG A 300 -23.04 86.35 17.55
C ARG A 300 -22.41 87.19 18.66
N LYS A 301 -21.74 86.56 19.64
CA LYS A 301 -21.00 87.30 20.68
C LYS A 301 -19.81 88.03 20.09
N GLU A 302 -19.11 87.41 19.15
CA GLU A 302 -18.00 88.01 18.42
C GLU A 302 -18.49 89.19 17.58
N GLU A 303 -19.56 89.02 16.80
CA GLU A 303 -20.18 90.10 16.01
C GLU A 303 -20.70 91.26 16.90
N ALA A 304 -21.31 90.95 18.05
CA ALA A 304 -21.76 91.98 18.99
C ALA A 304 -20.58 92.72 19.66
N ALA A 305 -19.49 92.02 19.95
CA ALA A 305 -18.27 92.62 20.49
C ALA A 305 -17.61 93.55 19.45
N GLU A 306 -17.61 93.14 18.18
CA GLU A 306 -17.13 93.95 17.06
C GLU A 306 -17.97 95.23 16.91
N LYS A 307 -19.30 95.14 16.85
CA LYS A 307 -20.20 96.31 16.78
C LYS A 307 -20.06 97.23 17.99
N ALA A 308 -19.92 96.69 19.20
CA ALA A 308 -19.69 97.49 20.40
C ALA A 308 -18.33 98.20 20.37
N ALA A 309 -17.30 97.57 19.79
CA ALA A 309 -16.02 98.22 19.55
C ALA A 309 -16.14 99.35 18.52
N GLU A 310 -16.87 99.13 17.42
CA GLU A 310 -17.15 100.18 16.41
C GLU A 310 -17.89 101.38 17.02
N GLU A 311 -18.93 101.14 17.82
CA GLU A 311 -19.66 102.23 18.49
C GLU A 311 -18.79 103.00 19.50
N ARG A 312 -17.92 102.30 20.24
CA ARG A 312 -16.96 102.95 21.15
C ARG A 312 -15.98 103.82 20.37
N VAL A 313 -15.47 103.34 19.25
CA VAL A 313 -14.61 104.11 18.35
C VAL A 313 -15.37 105.35 17.84
N LYS A 314 -16.63 105.20 17.42
CA LYS A 314 -17.45 106.33 16.95
C LYS A 314 -17.70 107.38 18.04
N LYS A 315 -18.07 106.97 19.26
CA LYS A 315 -18.25 107.88 20.40
C LYS A 315 -16.97 108.62 20.75
N ALA A 316 -15.83 107.92 20.76
CA ALA A 316 -14.53 108.54 20.99
C ALA A 316 -14.21 109.59 19.90
N LEU A 317 -14.54 109.32 18.63
CA LEU A 317 -14.40 110.29 17.54
C LEU A 317 -15.30 111.51 17.72
N ASP A 318 -16.56 111.32 18.13
CA ASP A 318 -17.49 112.44 18.38
C ASP A 318 -17.07 113.28 19.59
N GLU A 319 -16.55 112.67 20.67
CA GLU A 319 -15.99 113.38 21.82
C GLU A 319 -14.76 114.18 21.43
N ILE A 320 -13.86 113.58 20.64
CA ILE A 320 -12.71 114.30 20.07
C ILE A 320 -13.18 115.49 19.21
N ALA A 321 -14.25 115.34 18.42
CA ALA A 321 -14.79 116.43 17.62
C ALA A 321 -15.41 117.56 18.48
N LYS A 322 -16.16 117.23 19.53
CA LYS A 322 -16.71 118.22 20.49
C LYS A 322 -15.60 118.95 21.23
N ALA A 323 -14.60 118.22 21.72
CA ALA A 323 -13.45 118.80 22.39
C ALA A 323 -12.71 119.78 21.46
N LYS A 324 -12.53 119.42 20.18
CA LYS A 324 -11.97 120.34 19.17
C LYS A 324 -12.81 121.62 19.00
N LEU A 325 -14.14 121.51 19.03
CA LEU A 325 -15.03 122.66 18.82
C LEU A 325 -15.09 123.58 20.05
N GLU A 326 -15.03 123.03 21.26
CA GLU A 326 -14.89 123.82 22.49
C GLU A 326 -13.52 124.50 22.58
N ILE A 327 -12.45 123.82 22.17
CA ILE A 327 -11.12 124.45 22.03
C ILE A 327 -11.21 125.66 21.08
N GLN A 328 -11.88 125.53 19.92
CA GLN A 328 -12.08 126.64 18.98
C GLN A 328 -12.92 127.79 19.58
N LYS A 329 -13.97 127.50 20.35
CA LYS A 329 -14.76 128.55 21.01
C LYS A 329 -13.93 129.31 22.03
N MET A 330 -13.22 128.60 22.90
CA MET A 330 -12.34 129.22 23.89
C MET A 330 -11.25 130.06 23.21
N GLU A 331 -10.69 129.60 22.09
CA GLU A 331 -9.77 130.41 21.28
C GLU A 331 -10.42 131.71 20.81
N THR A 332 -11.68 131.69 20.33
CA THR A 332 -12.38 132.93 19.91
C THR A 332 -12.79 133.85 21.06
N GLU A 333 -13.11 133.32 22.24
CA GLU A 333 -13.40 134.12 23.44
C GLU A 333 -12.14 134.79 23.98
N ILE A 334 -11.02 134.07 24.01
CA ILE A 334 -9.71 134.64 24.35
C ILE A 334 -9.37 135.79 23.40
N GLU A 335 -9.66 135.66 22.10
CA GLU A 335 -9.44 136.73 21.12
C GLU A 335 -10.35 137.95 21.37
N ARG A 336 -11.60 137.74 21.79
CA ARG A 336 -12.53 138.83 22.13
C ARG A 336 -12.13 139.57 23.40
N GLU A 337 -11.78 138.86 24.46
CA GLU A 337 -11.34 139.49 25.71
C GLU A 337 -10.06 140.31 25.50
N ARG A 338 -9.11 139.80 24.70
CA ARG A 338 -7.93 140.58 24.30
C ARG A 338 -8.29 141.88 23.59
N ASN A 339 -9.27 141.87 22.69
CA ASN A 339 -9.71 143.07 22.00
C ASN A 339 -10.42 144.06 22.95
N ALA A 340 -11.30 143.57 23.83
CA ALA A 340 -12.00 144.40 24.81
C ALA A 340 -11.05 145.02 25.85
N GLU A 341 -10.04 144.28 26.29
CA GLU A 341 -8.96 144.80 27.15
C GLU A 341 -8.21 145.94 26.45
N GLY A 342 -7.92 145.78 25.16
CA GLY A 342 -7.33 146.83 24.32
C GLY A 342 -8.17 148.11 24.24
N GLU A 343 -9.50 147.98 24.06
CA GLU A 343 -10.43 149.12 24.00
C GLU A 343 -10.63 149.81 25.35
N ALA A 344 -10.75 149.05 26.44
CA ALA A 344 -10.89 149.59 27.80
C ALA A 344 -9.66 150.40 28.22
N MET A 345 -8.46 149.91 27.89
CA MET A 345 -7.21 150.65 28.12
C MET A 345 -7.16 151.98 27.34
N ALA A 346 -7.67 152.00 26.11
CA ALA A 346 -7.75 153.24 25.32
C ALA A 346 -8.76 154.26 25.92
N ALA A 347 -9.90 153.78 26.43
CA ALA A 347 -10.91 154.63 27.07
C ALA A 347 -10.44 155.20 28.41
N TYR A 348 -9.79 154.40 29.25
CA TYR A 348 -9.17 154.85 30.50
C TYR A 348 -8.15 155.98 30.26
N GLY A 349 -7.34 155.85 29.21
CA GLY A 349 -6.40 156.90 28.78
C GLY A 349 -7.06 158.22 28.35
N LYS A 350 -8.31 158.21 27.87
CA LYS A 350 -9.07 159.43 27.55
C LYS A 350 -9.69 160.08 28.80
N MET A 351 -10.34 159.30 29.66
CA MET A 351 -10.96 159.83 30.89
C MET A 351 -9.95 160.44 31.86
N LYS A 352 -8.76 159.83 32.01
CA LYS A 352 -7.69 160.37 32.85
C LYS A 352 -7.27 161.79 32.45
N ARG A 353 -7.30 162.12 31.15
CA ARG A 353 -6.99 163.47 30.64
C ARG A 353 -8.10 164.48 30.93
N ALA A 354 -9.37 164.07 30.86
CA ALA A 354 -10.51 164.94 31.11
C ALA A 354 -10.65 165.36 32.59
N VAL A 355 -10.40 164.43 33.53
CA VAL A 355 -10.47 164.73 34.97
C VAL A 355 -9.41 165.75 35.40
N LEU A 356 -8.21 165.68 34.83
CA LEU A 356 -7.13 166.65 35.09
C LEU A 356 -7.51 168.07 34.64
N ALA A 357 -8.25 168.20 33.52
CA ALA A 357 -8.70 169.49 33.01
C ALA A 357 -9.77 170.14 33.91
N ALA A 358 -10.79 169.37 34.33
CA ALA A 358 -11.87 169.87 35.18
C ALA A 358 -11.41 170.31 36.58
N HIS A 359 -10.37 169.66 37.13
CA HIS A 359 -9.81 170.04 38.42
C HIS A 359 -9.11 171.42 38.40
N GLY A 360 -8.67 171.87 37.22
CA GLY A 360 -8.10 173.20 37.03
C GLY A 360 -9.15 174.33 37.10
N GLU A 361 -10.34 174.12 36.54
CA GLU A 361 -11.42 175.13 36.49
C GLU A 361 -12.04 175.43 37.85
N VAL A 362 -12.18 174.42 38.72
CA VAL A 362 -12.78 174.59 40.07
C VAL A 362 -11.92 175.48 40.97
N LYS A 363 -10.58 175.41 40.85
CA LYS A 363 -9.67 176.26 41.62
C LYS A 363 -9.80 177.74 41.27
N LEU A 364 -10.09 178.07 40.02
CA LEU A 364 -10.18 179.45 39.56
C LEU A 364 -11.42 180.17 40.13
N ARG A 365 -12.57 179.46 40.21
CA ARG A 365 -13.83 180.02 40.72
C ARG A 365 -13.84 180.24 42.24
N LEU A 366 -13.10 179.45 43.02
CA LEU A 366 -12.99 179.62 44.47
C LEU A 366 -12.20 180.88 44.89
N ALA A 367 -11.35 181.41 44.01
CA ALA A 367 -10.63 182.66 44.26
C ALA A 367 -11.54 183.90 44.12
N GLN A 368 -12.44 183.90 43.13
CA GLN A 368 -13.31 185.05 42.79
C GLN A 368 -14.42 185.31 43.83
N MET A 369 -14.83 184.30 44.59
CA MET A 369 -15.82 184.47 45.68
C MET A 369 -15.26 185.19 46.93
N ARG A 370 -13.93 185.26 47.08
CA ARG A 370 -13.31 185.79 48.32
C ARG A 370 -13.25 187.32 48.35
N ASP A 371 -13.21 187.98 47.20
CA ASP A 371 -13.04 189.45 47.13
C ASP A 371 -14.35 190.24 47.33
N VAL A 372 -15.52 189.64 47.06
CA VAL A 372 -16.83 190.32 47.14
C VAL A 372 -17.34 190.52 48.59
N ILE A 373 -16.76 189.83 49.57
CA ILE A 373 -17.25 189.83 50.97
C ILE A 373 -16.71 191.02 51.80
N VAL A 374 -15.69 191.75 51.34
CA VAL A 374 -15.00 192.77 52.16
C VAL A 374 -15.68 194.16 52.13
N GLU A 375 -16.59 194.45 51.19
CA GLU A 375 -16.97 195.85 50.87
C GLU A 375 -18.25 196.40 51.56
N SER A 376 -18.96 195.65 52.42
CA SER A 376 -20.34 196.03 52.84
C SER A 376 -20.64 196.18 54.34
N ARG A 377 -19.68 196.60 55.18
CA ARG A 377 -19.96 197.04 56.57
C ARG A 377 -19.15 198.27 57.03
N GLY A 378 -19.80 199.45 57.08
CA GLY A 378 -19.43 200.49 58.06
C GLY A 378 -19.78 201.96 57.77
N VAL A 379 -21.03 202.41 58.01
CA VAL A 379 -21.35 203.77 58.52
C VAL A 379 -22.63 203.77 59.39
N ARG A 380 -22.50 203.72 60.73
CA ARG A 380 -23.04 204.71 61.71
C ARG A 380 -22.83 204.30 63.19
N GLY A 381 -22.06 205.13 63.89
CA GLY A 381 -22.14 205.51 65.31
C GLY A 381 -21.60 206.94 65.39
N GLY A 382 -22.35 207.88 66.01
CA GLY A 382 -21.99 209.30 66.10
C GLY A 382 -21.27 209.65 67.40
N GLY A 383 -20.45 210.71 67.36
CA GLY A 383 -19.58 211.19 68.45
C GLY A 383 -18.24 211.67 67.91
#